data_AF-A0A952VSZ3-F1
#
_entry.id   AF-A0A952VSZ3-F1
#
_cell.length_a   1.000
_cell.length_b   1.000
_cell.length_c   1.000
_cell.angle_alpha   90.00
_cell.angle_beta   90.00
_cell.angle_gamma   90.00
#
_symmetry.space_group_name_H-M   'P 1'
#
loop_
_entity.id
_entity.type
_entity.pdbx_description
1 polymer ?
#
loop_
_entity_poly.entity_id
_entity_poly.type
_entity_poly.pdbx_seq_one_letter_code
_entity_poly.pdbx_strand_id
1 'polypeptide(L)' 'MRPHISLDVRDVSRSVVFYEKVFGVKPQKQVADYAKFDLRAPALNFSLVSSTGEVSAVDHLGIVRSKRSRNRGMEDPLAT' A
#
# COMPACT_ATOMS: atom_id res chain seq x y z
N MET A 1 1.61 0.90 -14.09
CA MET A 1 1.19 2.06 -13.28
C MET A 1 0.00 1.61 -12.44
N ARG A 2 -0.08 1.97 -11.16
CA ARG A 2 -1.16 1.53 -10.25
C ARG A 2 -1.72 2.73 -9.52
N PRO A 3 -3.05 2.98 -9.53
CA PRO A 3 -3.65 4.01 -8.70
C PRO A 3 -3.27 3.85 -7.23
N HIS A 4 -3.21 4.98 -6.54
CA HIS A 4 -3.04 5.07 -5.10
C HIS A 4 -4.16 5.95 -4.54
N ILE A 5 -4.86 5.42 -3.55
CA ILE A 5 -5.89 6.12 -2.79
C ILE A 5 -5.50 6.05 -1.31
N SER A 6 -5.47 7.21 -0.65
CA SER A 6 -5.32 7.33 0.80
C SER A 6 -6.63 7.85 1.39
N LEU A 7 -7.12 7.22 2.45
CA LEU A 7 -8.31 7.65 3.18
C LEU A 7 -7.95 7.98 4.63
N ASP A 8 -8.48 9.11 5.08
CA ASP A 8 -8.46 9.45 6.49
C ASP A 8 -9.54 8.69 7.25
N VAL A 9 -9.14 8.07 8.35
CA VAL A 9 -10.00 7.27 9.21
C VAL A 9 -9.77 7.62 10.66
N ARG A 10 -10.82 7.49 11.47
CA ARG A 10 -10.75 7.72 12.91
C ARG A 10 -9.89 6.70 13.65
N ASP A 11 -9.93 5.45 13.20
CA ASP A 11 -9.24 4.33 13.82
C ASP A 11 -8.77 3.36 12.73
N VAL A 12 -7.45 3.28 12.54
CA VAL A 12 -6.84 2.42 11.52
C VAL A 12 -7.09 0.95 11.82
N SER A 13 -6.94 0.50 13.07
CA SER A 13 -7.13 -0.90 13.45
C SER A 13 -8.55 -1.37 13.17
N ARG A 14 -9.55 -0.56 13.52
CA ARG A 14 -10.97 -0.85 13.24
C ARG A 14 -11.24 -0.84 11.73
N SER A 15 -10.64 0.10 11.00
CA SER A 15 -10.83 0.23 9.56
C SER A 15 -10.16 -0.90 8.79
N VAL A 16 -9.01 -1.40 9.25
CA VAL A 16 -8.35 -2.60 8.70
C VAL A 16 -9.31 -3.79 8.75
N VAL A 17 -9.94 -4.06 9.89
CA VAL A 17 -10.90 -5.18 10.02
C VAL A 17 -12.04 -5.10 9.01
N PHE A 18 -12.51 -3.89 8.69
CA PHE A 18 -13.52 -3.68 7.66
C PHE A 18 -12.96 -3.95 6.26
N TYR A 19 -11.85 -3.32 5.89
CA TYR A 19 -11.29 -3.42 4.54
C TYR A 19 -10.66 -4.79 4.24
N GLU A 20 -10.20 -5.53 5.25
CA GLU A 20 -9.84 -6.95 5.10
C GLU A 20 -11.02 -7.79 4.61
N LYS A 21 -12.24 -7.50 5.07
CA LYS A 21 -13.46 -8.19 4.60
C LYS A 21 -13.84 -7.76 3.20
N VAL A 22 -13.71 -6.46 2.89
CA VAL A 22 -14.01 -5.91 1.56
C VAL A 22 -13.07 -6.47 0.49
N PHE A 23 -11.78 -6.56 0.79
CA PHE A 23 -10.78 -6.99 -0.17
C PHE A 23 -10.44 -8.48 -0.10
N GLY A 24 -10.83 -9.17 0.98
CA GLY A 24 -10.48 -10.58 1.21
C GLY A 24 -9.00 -10.82 1.45
N VAL A 25 -8.21 -9.78 1.77
CA VAL A 25 -6.76 -9.85 1.98
C VAL A 25 -6.34 -9.00 3.17
N LYS A 26 -5.26 -9.42 3.84
CA LYS A 26 -4.62 -8.65 4.91
C LYS A 26 -3.84 -7.46 4.36
N PRO A 27 -3.62 -6.38 5.14
CA PRO A 27 -2.74 -5.31 4.73
C PRO A 27 -1.30 -5.81 4.55
N GLN A 28 -0.61 -5.29 3.54
CA GLN A 28 0.82 -5.52 3.34
C GLN A 28 1.65 -4.90 4.49
N LYS A 29 1.17 -3.78 5.05
CA LYS A 29 1.81 -3.11 6.19
C LYS A 29 0.72 -2.53 7.11
N GLN A 30 0.90 -2.70 8.42
CA GLN A 30 0.08 -2.06 9.43
C GLN A 30 0.96 -1.60 10.59
N VAL A 31 0.79 -0.35 11.00
CA VAL A 31 1.33 0.28 12.21
C VAL A 31 0.21 1.10 12.86
N ALA A 32 0.48 1.76 13.99
CA ALA A 32 -0.56 2.35 14.85
C ALA A 32 -1.55 3.28 14.13
N ASP A 33 -1.04 4.19 13.30
CA ASP A 33 -1.80 5.25 12.62
C ASP A 33 -1.84 5.09 11.10
N TYR A 34 -1.39 3.93 10.59
CA TYR A 34 -1.26 3.68 9.16
C TYR A 34 -1.44 2.22 8.77
N ALA A 35 -2.20 1.97 7.71
CA ALA A 35 -2.25 0.68 7.04
C ALA A 35 -2.16 0.81 5.52
N LYS A 36 -1.61 -0.20 4.86
CA LYS A 36 -1.48 -0.29 3.41
C LYS A 36 -1.92 -1.66 2.90
N PHE A 37 -2.81 -1.65 1.92
CA PHE A 37 -3.20 -2.81 1.13
C PHE A 37 -2.58 -2.72 -0.27
N ASP A 38 -2.10 -3.86 -0.75
CA ASP A 38 -1.57 -4.01 -2.10
C ASP A 38 -2.45 -4.96 -2.91
N LEU A 39 -3.47 -4.41 -3.57
CA LEU A 39 -4.49 -5.19 -4.27
C LEU A 39 -4.05 -5.53 -5.68
N ARG A 40 -4.12 -6.81 -6.06
CA ARG A 40 -3.77 -7.28 -7.40
C ARG A 40 -4.89 -7.06 -8.41
N ALA A 41 -6.13 -7.27 -7.99
CA ALA A 41 -7.33 -7.11 -8.81
C ALA A 41 -8.47 -6.50 -7.96
N PRO A 42 -8.87 -5.23 -8.20
CA PRO A 42 -8.23 -4.27 -9.11
C PRO A 42 -6.80 -3.94 -8.65
N ALA A 43 -5.95 -3.54 -9.59
CA ALA A 43 -4.56 -3.18 -9.28
C ALA A 43 -4.50 -1.83 -8.55
N LEU A 44 -4.57 -1.84 -7.22
CA LEU A 44 -4.70 -0.64 -6.38
C LEU A 44 -3.71 -0.67 -5.21
N ASN A 45 -3.04 0.45 -4.95
CA ASN A 45 -2.43 0.73 -3.65
C ASN A 45 -3.48 1.48 -2.82
N PHE A 46 -3.88 0.94 -1.68
CA PHE A 46 -4.89 1.56 -0.83
C PHE A 46 -4.31 1.78 0.57
N SER A 47 -4.42 3.00 1.09
CA SER A 47 -3.87 3.39 2.38
C SER A 47 -4.94 3.97 3.30
N LEU A 48 -4.80 3.67 4.59
CA LEU A 48 -5.61 4.23 5.67
C LEU A 48 -4.68 5.01 6.59
N VAL A 49 -5.09 6.22 6.96
CA VAL A 49 -4.30 7.14 7.80
C VAL A 49 -5.21 7.72 8.87
N SER A 50 -4.74 7.90 10.10
CA SER A 50 -5.51 8.57 11.16
C SER A 50 -4.85 9.82 11.73
N SER A 51 -3.84 10.36 11.04
CA SER A 51 -3.00 11.45 11.54
C SER A 51 -3.54 12.85 11.25
N THR A 52 -4.58 13.01 10.43
CA THR A 52 -5.09 14.33 10.02
C THR A 52 -6.20 14.89 10.92
N GLY A 53 -6.83 14.04 11.74
CA GLY A 53 -7.98 14.42 12.58
C GLY A 53 -9.33 14.50 11.84
N GLU A 54 -9.32 14.40 10.51
CA GLU A 54 -10.50 14.31 9.66
C GLU A 54 -10.97 12.85 9.54
N VAL A 55 -12.26 12.62 9.23
CA VAL A 55 -12.82 11.26 9.11
C VAL A 55 -13.52 11.11 7.77
N SER A 56 -13.17 10.05 7.05
CA SER A 56 -13.78 9.68 5.76
C SER A 56 -13.56 10.70 4.64
N ALA A 57 -12.47 11.47 4.72
CA ALA A 57 -11.98 12.30 3.63
C ALA A 57 -11.00 11.50 2.75
N VAL A 58 -11.02 11.78 1.44
CA VAL A 58 -9.92 11.37 0.56
C VAL A 58 -8.73 12.26 0.92
N ASP A 59 -7.69 11.63 1.47
CA ASP A 59 -6.47 12.30 1.90
C ASP A 59 -5.60 12.61 0.66
N HIS A 60 -5.31 11.60 -0.17
CA HIS A 60 -4.47 11.77 -1.37
C HIS A 60 -4.82 10.78 -2.49
N LEU A 61 -4.64 11.22 -3.74
CA LEU A 61 -4.74 10.40 -4.95
C LEU A 61 -3.43 10.45 -5.76
N GLY A 62 -2.98 9.32 -6.29
CA GLY A 62 -1.75 9.25 -7.06
C GLY A 62 -1.61 8.05 -7.97
N ILE A 63 -0.47 7.96 -8.67
CA ILE A 63 -0.09 6.81 -9.50
C ILE A 63 1.28 6.31 -9.05
N VAL A 64 1.36 5.03 -8.69
CA VAL A 64 2.61 4.37 -8.32
C VAL A 64 3.20 3.62 -9.52
N ARG A 65 4.52 3.74 -9.71
CA ARG A 65 5.30 2.95 -10.67
C ARG A 65 5.90 1.73 -9.99
N SER A 66 5.82 0.58 -10.65
CA SER A 66 6.63 -0.58 -10.27
C SER A 66 8.12 -0.22 -10.35
N LYS A 67 8.89 -0.61 -9.33
CA LYS A 67 10.36 -0.56 -9.39
C LYS A 67 10.83 -1.81 -10.15
N ARG A 68 11.59 -1.62 -11.23
CA ARG A 68 12.27 -2.74 -11.90
C ARG A 68 13.34 -3.27 -10.94
N SER A 69 13.31 -4.55 -10.60
CA SER A 69 14.43 -5.17 -9.88
C SER A 69 15.69 -5.04 -10.74
N ARG A 70 16.70 -4.34 -10.25
CA ARG A 70 18.03 -4.39 -10.85
C ARG A 70 18.74 -5.59 -10.27
N ASN A 71 18.73 -6.70 -10.98
CA ASN A 71 19.73 -7.75 -10.75
C ASN A 71 21.06 -7.15 -11.26
N ARG A 72 21.88 -6.65 -10.34
CA ARG A 72 23.27 -6.29 -10.67
C ARG A 72 23.98 -7.64 -10.84
N GLY A 73 24.42 -7.93 -12.06
CA GLY A 73 25.11 -9.19 -12.37
C GLY A 73 26.24 -9.42 -11.38
N MET A 74 26.28 -10.62 -10.79
CA MET A 74 27.53 -11.18 -10.33
C MET A 74 28.35 -11.40 -11.60
N GLU A 75 29.41 -10.62 -11.76
CA GLU A 75 30.38 -10.88 -12.81
C GLU A 75 31.05 -12.21 -12.47
N ASP A 76 31.05 -13.11 -13.46
CA ASP A 76 31.70 -14.42 -13.39
C ASP A 76 33.22 -14.20 -13.27
N PRO A 77 33.88 -14.56 -12.16
CA PRO A 77 35.29 -14.32 -11.98
C PRO A 77 36.12 -15.42 -12.66
N LEU A 78 35.79 -15.79 -13.90
CA LEU A 78 36.58 -16.73 -14.72
C LEU A 78 36.39 -16.41 -16.21
N ALA A 79 37.00 -15.31 -16.66
CA ALA A 79 37.32 -15.12 -18.07
C ALA A 79 38.83 -14.89 -18.22
N THR A 80 39.50 -15.98 -18.61
CA THR A 80 40.93 -16.18 -18.94
C THR A 80 41.89 -16.35 -17.78
#